data_AF-A0A1E9A474-F1
#
_entry.id   AF-A0A1E9A474-F1
#
_cell.length_a   1.000
_cell.length_b   1.000
_cell.length_c   1.000
_cell.angle_alpha   90.00
_cell.angle_beta   90.00
_cell.angle_gamma   90.00
#
_symmetry.space_group_name_H-M   'P 1'
#
loop_
_entity.id
_entity.type
_entity.pdbx_description
1 polymer ?
#
loop_
_entity_poly.entity_id
_entity_poly.type
_entity_poly.pdbx_seq_one_letter_code
_entity_poly.pdbx_strand_id
1 'polypeptide(L)'
;MTDELQQYREEIFNINEQLLDLLTQRGKVAKKIGDVKRKQGITVYDPKREKEMLNALIDKNEGPFSDSVIKQLFKEIFKASTDLQKVDNEKHLYVSRKLKPEDTVVHFDNGGAIGDGNKSFVFGPCSVESQEQVDAVAEDLASKGEKFIRGGAFKPRTSPYDFQGLGEEGLKILKNTKDKYNLNIVSEIVNPADFEMADQYVDVFQIGARNMHNFELLKEAGRTNKPILLKRGLSATIEEFIKAAEYIASEGNQNIILCERGIRTYENATRNTLDISSVPILKQGTHLPVMVDVTHSTGRKDIMLPTAKAALAVGADGVMAEVHPDPSVALSDSGQQMDLKEFNHFYDELKPLIDKYNNGEL
;
A
#
# COMPACT_ATOMS: atom_id res chain seq x y z
N MET A 1 26.11 48.68 -15.02
CA MET A 1 26.80 47.40 -15.28
C MET A 1 27.72 47.62 -16.45
N THR A 2 28.98 47.16 -16.39
CA THR A 2 29.96 47.37 -17.47
C THR A 2 29.53 46.61 -18.73
N ASP A 3 29.77 47.21 -19.90
CA ASP A 3 29.41 46.69 -21.23
C ASP A 3 29.98 45.26 -21.45
N GLU A 4 31.18 45.02 -20.95
CA GLU A 4 31.89 43.74 -20.98
C GLU A 4 31.18 42.62 -20.20
N LEU A 5 30.57 42.93 -19.05
CA LEU A 5 29.81 41.94 -18.28
C LEU A 5 28.56 41.50 -19.05
N GLN A 6 27.93 42.44 -19.77
CA GLN A 6 26.74 42.15 -20.56
C GLN A 6 27.08 41.24 -21.74
N GLN A 7 28.20 41.50 -22.41
CA GLN A 7 28.70 40.66 -23.50
C GLN A 7 28.94 39.20 -23.05
N TYR A 8 29.61 38.97 -21.92
CA TYR A 8 29.83 37.60 -21.42
C TYR A 8 28.53 36.89 -21.01
N ARG A 9 27.54 37.63 -20.50
CA ARG A 9 26.22 37.06 -20.19
C ARG A 9 25.45 36.66 -21.44
N GLU A 10 25.55 37.44 -22.51
CA GLU A 10 24.99 37.09 -23.81
C GLU A 10 25.69 35.87 -24.41
N GLU A 11 27.00 35.74 -24.24
CA GLU A 11 27.73 34.52 -24.63
C GLU A 11 27.23 33.28 -23.87
N ILE A 12 27.08 33.36 -22.54
CA ILE A 12 26.50 32.27 -21.73
C ILE A 12 25.08 31.94 -22.18
N PHE A 13 24.27 32.95 -22.50
CA PHE A 13 22.91 32.75 -23.01
C PHE A 13 22.92 31.92 -24.30
N ASN A 14 23.77 32.27 -25.26
CA ASN A 14 23.90 31.53 -26.51
C ASN A 14 24.41 30.10 -26.28
N ILE A 15 25.34 29.89 -25.34
CA ILE A 15 25.80 28.56 -24.94
C ILE A 15 24.64 27.73 -24.36
N ASN A 16 23.77 28.34 -23.54
CA ASN A 16 22.62 27.62 -22.98
C ASN A 16 21.64 27.16 -24.06
N GLU A 17 21.40 27.96 -25.10
CA GLU A 17 20.56 27.54 -26.23
C GLU A 17 21.19 26.35 -26.97
N GLN A 18 22.50 26.36 -27.20
CA GLN A 18 23.21 25.24 -27.80
C GLN A 18 23.16 23.97 -26.93
N LEU A 19 23.31 24.11 -25.61
CA LEU A 19 23.16 23.01 -24.67
C LEU A 19 21.75 22.41 -24.73
N LEU A 20 20.72 23.25 -24.78
CA LEU A 20 19.33 22.80 -24.90
C LEU A 20 19.09 22.03 -26.20
N ASP A 21 19.64 22.49 -27.31
CA ASP A 21 19.56 21.80 -28.60
C ASP A 21 20.26 20.44 -28.56
N LEU A 22 21.47 20.37 -28.00
CA LEU A 22 22.22 19.13 -27.84
C LEU A 22 21.48 18.13 -26.93
N LEU A 23 20.92 18.60 -25.81
CA LEU A 23 20.10 17.77 -24.92
C LEU A 23 18.85 17.25 -25.62
N THR A 24 18.20 18.09 -26.44
CA THR A 24 17.02 17.69 -27.23
C THR A 24 17.38 16.63 -28.26
N GLN A 25 18.49 16.80 -28.99
CA GLN A 25 18.99 15.80 -29.95
C GLN A 25 19.32 14.49 -29.24
N ARG A 26 20.04 14.55 -28.11
CA ARG A 26 20.35 13.38 -27.28
C ARG A 26 19.10 12.66 -26.81
N GLY A 27 18.09 13.38 -26.32
CA GLY A 27 16.82 12.81 -25.87
C GLY A 27 16.06 12.08 -26.98
N LYS A 28 16.04 12.64 -28.21
CA LYS A 28 15.45 11.97 -29.39
C LYS A 28 16.15 10.66 -29.72
N VAL A 29 17.48 10.62 -29.63
CA VAL A 29 18.27 9.39 -29.84
C VAL A 29 18.01 8.38 -28.72
N ALA A 30 17.96 8.82 -27.46
CA ALA A 30 17.65 7.97 -26.32
C ALA A 30 16.30 7.27 -26.50
N LYS A 31 15.23 7.99 -26.90
CA LYS A 31 13.92 7.38 -27.20
C LYS A 31 14.01 6.26 -28.24
N LYS A 32 14.70 6.51 -29.36
CA LYS A 32 14.91 5.49 -30.42
C LYS A 32 15.66 4.26 -29.89
N ILE A 33 16.65 4.45 -29.03
CA ILE A 33 17.36 3.33 -28.35
C ILE A 33 16.37 2.53 -27.49
N GLY A 34 15.51 3.20 -26.74
CA GLY A 34 14.44 2.58 -25.95
C GLY A 34 13.51 1.73 -26.83
N ASP A 35 13.08 2.22 -27.98
CA ASP A 35 12.24 1.47 -28.94
C ASP A 35 12.92 0.17 -29.41
N VAL A 36 14.21 0.24 -29.73
CA VAL A 36 14.99 -0.93 -30.18
C VAL A 36 15.17 -1.94 -29.05
N LYS A 37 15.58 -1.49 -27.86
CA LYS A 37 15.75 -2.35 -26.68
C LYS A 37 14.47 -3.11 -26.35
N ARG A 38 13.32 -2.44 -26.44
CA ARG A 38 11.99 -3.04 -26.21
C ARG A 38 11.67 -4.15 -27.20
N LYS A 39 11.88 -3.90 -28.50
CA LYS A 39 11.69 -4.95 -29.54
C LYS A 39 12.57 -6.18 -29.31
N GLN A 40 13.68 -6.02 -28.59
CA GLN A 40 14.64 -7.08 -28.30
C GLN A 40 14.50 -7.67 -26.88
N GLY A 41 13.57 -7.17 -26.05
CA GLY A 41 13.42 -7.62 -24.67
C GLY A 41 14.61 -7.30 -23.75
N ILE A 42 15.42 -6.29 -24.09
CA ILE A 42 16.63 -5.91 -23.34
C ILE A 42 16.30 -4.86 -22.28
N THR A 43 16.96 -4.93 -21.12
CA THR A 43 16.79 -3.96 -20.03
C THR A 43 17.21 -2.54 -20.43
N VAL A 44 16.44 -1.55 -19.95
CA VAL A 44 16.69 -0.14 -20.25
C VAL A 44 17.95 0.37 -19.55
N TYR A 45 18.12 0.04 -18.27
CA TYR A 45 19.29 0.44 -17.47
C TYR A 45 20.47 -0.52 -17.66
N ASP A 46 21.64 0.04 -17.96
CA ASP A 46 22.91 -0.68 -18.12
C ASP A 46 24.04 0.08 -17.38
N PRO A 47 24.40 -0.33 -16.15
CA PRO A 47 25.41 0.36 -15.35
C PRO A 47 26.82 0.24 -15.93
N LYS A 48 27.11 -0.83 -16.69
CA LYS A 48 28.42 -1.00 -17.34
C LYS A 48 28.57 0.02 -18.45
N ARG A 49 27.54 0.17 -19.29
CA ARG A 49 27.53 1.18 -20.35
C ARG A 49 27.61 2.60 -19.80
N GLU A 50 26.92 2.89 -18.71
CA GLU A 50 26.99 4.19 -18.05
C GLU A 50 28.41 4.51 -17.58
N LYS A 51 29.07 3.55 -16.91
CA LYS A 51 30.45 3.68 -16.46
C LYS A 51 31.43 3.90 -17.62
N GLU A 52 31.28 3.16 -18.72
CA GLU A 52 32.08 3.35 -19.94
C GLU A 52 31.95 4.77 -20.51
N MET A 53 30.72 5.28 -20.60
CA MET A 53 30.48 6.65 -21.08
C MET A 53 31.05 7.71 -20.16
N LEU A 54 30.91 7.54 -18.83
CA LEU A 54 31.50 8.47 -17.86
C LEU A 54 33.02 8.50 -17.99
N ASN A 55 33.67 7.32 -18.04
CA ASN A 55 35.13 7.24 -18.22
C ASN A 55 35.58 7.96 -19.48
N ALA A 56 34.91 7.72 -20.62
CA ALA A 56 35.25 8.39 -21.87
C ALA A 56 35.07 9.92 -21.85
N LEU A 57 34.16 10.45 -21.02
CA LEU A 57 33.98 11.89 -20.82
C LEU A 57 35.08 12.48 -19.92
N ILE A 58 35.48 11.75 -18.88
CA ILE A 58 36.53 12.15 -17.95
C ILE A 58 37.89 12.19 -18.66
N ASP A 59 38.19 11.16 -19.47
CA ASP A 59 39.45 11.08 -20.21
C ASP A 59 39.64 12.24 -21.20
N LYS A 60 38.55 12.93 -21.57
CA LYS A 60 38.53 14.10 -22.47
C LYS A 60 38.31 15.43 -21.75
N ASN A 61 38.21 15.43 -20.42
CA ASN A 61 37.93 16.64 -19.67
C ASN A 61 39.19 17.50 -19.53
N GLU A 62 39.26 18.61 -20.26
CA GLU A 62 40.37 19.58 -20.19
C GLU A 62 40.09 20.72 -19.17
N GLY A 63 38.97 20.64 -18.44
CA GLY A 63 38.50 21.67 -17.52
C GLY A 63 37.58 22.71 -18.19
N PRO A 64 37.20 23.79 -17.47
CA PRO A 64 37.62 24.18 -16.12
C PRO A 64 36.89 23.44 -14.99
N PHE A 65 35.84 22.65 -15.29
CA PHE A 65 35.16 21.85 -14.27
C PHE A 65 35.95 20.58 -13.94
N SER A 66 36.03 20.24 -12.64
CA SER A 66 36.64 18.99 -12.20
C SER A 66 35.85 17.76 -12.66
N ASP A 67 36.52 16.62 -12.75
CA ASP A 67 35.91 15.34 -13.15
C ASP A 67 34.70 14.94 -12.30
N SER A 68 34.69 15.29 -11.01
CA SER A 68 33.57 14.99 -10.11
C SER A 68 32.30 15.74 -10.52
N VAL A 69 32.44 17.02 -10.90
CA VAL A 69 31.34 17.87 -11.38
C VAL A 69 30.83 17.36 -12.72
N ILE A 70 31.73 17.06 -13.67
CA ILE A 70 31.35 16.48 -14.97
C ILE A 70 30.62 15.15 -14.77
N LYS A 71 31.12 14.25 -13.91
CA LYS A 71 30.42 13.00 -13.56
C LYS A 71 29.00 13.26 -13.06
N GLN A 72 28.81 14.21 -12.16
CA GLN A 72 27.49 14.50 -11.57
C GLN A 72 26.51 15.02 -12.62
N LEU A 73 26.94 16.00 -13.43
CA LEU A 73 26.10 16.58 -14.49
C LEU A 73 25.66 15.51 -15.51
N PHE A 74 26.61 14.70 -15.98
CA PHE A 74 26.30 13.66 -16.96
C PHE A 74 25.47 12.52 -16.38
N LYS A 75 25.63 12.17 -15.10
CA LYS A 75 24.73 11.22 -14.42
C LYS A 75 23.27 11.69 -14.43
N GLU A 76 23.01 12.96 -14.17
CA GLU A 76 21.64 13.50 -14.24
C GLU A 76 21.09 13.46 -15.69
N ILE A 77 21.93 13.78 -16.68
CA ILE A 77 21.55 13.65 -18.11
C ILE A 77 21.25 12.18 -18.46
N PHE A 78 22.05 11.23 -17.95
CA PHE A 78 21.87 9.80 -18.19
C PHE A 78 20.61 9.27 -17.53
N LYS A 79 20.34 9.67 -16.29
CA LYS A 79 19.11 9.36 -15.57
C LYS A 79 17.89 9.86 -16.34
N ALA A 80 17.84 11.15 -16.68
CA ALA A 80 16.74 11.73 -17.46
C ALA A 80 16.51 11.01 -18.79
N SER A 81 17.59 10.59 -19.45
CA SER A 81 17.50 9.87 -20.73
C SER A 81 17.12 8.40 -20.60
N THR A 82 17.44 7.78 -19.46
CA THR A 82 16.96 6.45 -19.09
C THR A 82 15.46 6.51 -18.82
N ASP A 83 15.00 7.55 -18.12
CA ASP A 83 13.57 7.78 -17.85
C ASP A 83 12.78 8.02 -19.15
N LEU A 84 13.36 8.69 -20.15
CA LEU A 84 12.75 8.84 -21.48
C LEU A 84 12.60 7.52 -22.26
N GLN A 85 13.37 6.48 -21.92
CA GLN A 85 13.32 5.16 -22.57
C GLN A 85 12.33 4.21 -21.91
N LYS A 86 11.96 4.46 -20.66
CA LYS A 86 10.92 3.69 -19.97
C LYS A 86 9.58 3.96 -20.66
N VAL A 87 8.75 2.92 -20.80
CA VAL A 87 7.46 2.98 -21.52
C VAL A 87 6.53 3.99 -20.83
N ASP A 88 5.65 4.66 -21.58
CA ASP A 88 4.50 5.38 -21.01
C ASP A 88 3.60 4.49 -20.12
N ASN A 89 3.73 3.16 -20.14
CA ASN A 89 3.08 2.26 -19.19
C ASN A 89 3.60 2.41 -17.75
N GLU A 90 4.83 2.90 -17.53
CA GLU A 90 5.25 3.31 -16.18
C GLU A 90 4.60 4.65 -15.75
N LYS A 91 4.02 5.41 -16.69
CA LYS A 91 3.31 6.66 -16.37
C LYS A 91 1.81 6.47 -16.12
N HIS A 92 1.26 5.31 -16.44
CA HIS A 92 -0.17 5.02 -16.36
C HIS A 92 -0.41 3.68 -15.66
N LEU A 93 0.04 3.57 -14.41
CA LEU A 93 -0.34 2.46 -13.54
C LEU A 93 -1.86 2.38 -13.47
N TYR A 94 -2.45 1.19 -13.59
CA TYR A 94 -3.88 0.96 -13.44
C TYR A 94 -4.42 1.54 -12.15
N VAL A 95 -3.63 1.50 -11.08
CA VAL A 95 -3.99 2.03 -9.76
C VAL A 95 -3.82 3.56 -9.64
N SER A 96 -3.21 4.25 -10.61
CA SER A 96 -2.88 5.67 -10.50
C SER A 96 -4.07 6.59 -10.84
N ARG A 97 -4.18 7.70 -10.11
CA ARG A 97 -5.11 8.79 -10.46
C ARG A 97 -4.88 9.41 -11.84
N LYS A 98 -3.66 9.31 -12.36
CA LYS A 98 -3.35 9.80 -13.71
C LYS A 98 -4.09 9.02 -14.79
N LEU A 99 -4.40 7.74 -14.54
CA LEU A 99 -5.17 6.91 -15.46
C LEU A 99 -6.67 7.00 -15.16
N LYS A 100 -7.05 6.89 -13.88
CA LYS A 100 -8.44 7.00 -13.41
C LYS A 100 -8.52 8.05 -12.31
N PRO A 101 -8.97 9.28 -12.62
CA PRO A 101 -9.06 10.37 -11.64
C PRO A 101 -10.06 10.09 -10.51
N GLU A 102 -11.16 9.39 -10.81
CA GLU A 102 -12.26 9.12 -9.88
C GLU A 102 -11.90 8.04 -8.86
N ASP A 103 -12.42 8.18 -7.64
CA ASP A 103 -12.24 7.18 -6.57
C ASP A 103 -12.81 5.82 -6.97
N THR A 104 -12.07 4.76 -6.62
CA THR A 104 -12.59 3.41 -6.61
C THR A 104 -13.38 3.18 -5.32
N VAL A 105 -14.64 2.77 -5.47
CA VAL A 105 -15.47 2.33 -4.37
C VAL A 105 -15.62 0.82 -4.46
N VAL A 106 -15.32 0.12 -3.37
CA VAL A 106 -15.49 -1.33 -3.28
C VAL A 106 -16.83 -1.62 -2.61
N HIS A 107 -17.76 -2.24 -3.34
CA HIS A 107 -19.13 -2.51 -2.90
C HIS A 107 -19.31 -3.97 -2.47
N PHE A 108 -20.24 -4.18 -1.54
CA PHE A 108 -20.58 -5.49 -0.97
C PHE A 108 -22.10 -5.70 -0.93
N ASP A 109 -22.53 -6.96 -1.04
CA ASP A 109 -23.95 -7.33 -1.15
C ASP A 109 -24.80 -6.94 0.08
N ASN A 110 -24.21 -6.89 1.27
CA ASN A 110 -24.90 -6.47 2.50
C ASN A 110 -25.06 -4.94 2.64
N GLY A 111 -24.75 -4.19 1.58
CA GLY A 111 -24.78 -2.73 1.52
C GLY A 111 -23.51 -2.06 2.06
N GLY A 112 -22.50 -2.82 2.48
CA GLY A 112 -21.20 -2.26 2.83
C GLY A 112 -20.50 -1.63 1.61
N ALA A 113 -19.78 -0.54 1.85
CA ALA A 113 -18.91 0.09 0.86
C ALA A 113 -17.62 0.57 1.52
N ILE A 114 -16.52 0.62 0.76
CA ILE A 114 -15.25 1.19 1.21
C ILE A 114 -14.75 2.15 0.12
N GLY A 115 -14.48 3.40 0.50
CA GLY A 115 -14.03 4.45 -0.41
C GLY A 115 -15.13 5.35 -0.99
N ASP A 116 -16.37 5.24 -0.50
CA ASP A 116 -17.52 6.04 -0.93
C ASP A 116 -17.61 7.43 -0.26
N GLY A 117 -16.61 7.79 0.55
CA GLY A 117 -16.56 8.99 1.38
C GLY A 117 -16.92 8.73 2.85
N ASN A 118 -17.71 7.68 3.14
CA ASN A 118 -18.00 7.26 4.50
C ASN A 118 -16.81 6.52 5.12
N LYS A 119 -16.76 6.48 6.45
CA LYS A 119 -15.72 5.76 7.19
C LYS A 119 -16.16 4.34 7.51
N SER A 120 -15.38 3.36 7.07
CA SER A 120 -15.66 1.93 7.28
C SER A 120 -14.74 1.32 8.33
N PHE A 121 -15.26 0.41 9.14
CA PHE A 121 -14.46 -0.30 10.14
C PHE A 121 -14.35 -1.78 9.85
N VAL A 122 -13.17 -2.32 10.16
CA VAL A 122 -12.90 -3.76 10.06
C VAL A 122 -12.33 -4.21 11.39
N PHE A 123 -13.21 -4.67 12.27
CA PHE A 123 -12.86 -5.20 13.59
C PHE A 123 -13.01 -6.71 13.64
N GLY A 124 -12.41 -7.35 14.63
CA GLY A 124 -12.50 -8.78 14.82
C GLY A 124 -11.20 -9.38 15.35
N PRO A 125 -11.20 -10.68 15.64
CA PRO A 125 -10.06 -11.29 16.30
C PRO A 125 -8.83 -11.42 15.40
N CYS A 126 -7.68 -11.51 16.06
CA CYS A 126 -6.40 -11.77 15.41
C CYS A 126 -6.43 -13.13 14.70
N SER A 127 -6.82 -14.18 15.42
CA SER A 127 -6.96 -15.54 14.92
C SER A 127 -8.38 -16.03 15.13
N VAL A 128 -8.85 -16.90 14.24
CA VAL A 128 -10.09 -17.65 14.49
C VAL A 128 -9.76 -18.83 15.41
N GLU A 129 -10.39 -18.90 16.57
CA GLU A 129 -10.07 -19.90 17.61
C GLU A 129 -11.23 -20.87 17.85
N SER A 130 -12.48 -20.39 17.87
CA SER A 130 -13.70 -21.20 17.93
C SER A 130 -14.90 -20.44 17.36
N GLN A 131 -16.04 -21.13 17.15
CA GLN A 131 -17.27 -20.47 16.72
C GLN A 131 -17.79 -19.49 17.77
N GLU A 132 -17.79 -19.87 19.04
CA GLU A 132 -18.26 -19.05 20.15
C GLU A 132 -17.42 -17.78 20.30
N GLN A 133 -16.10 -17.91 20.11
CA GLN A 133 -15.15 -16.80 20.17
C GLN A 133 -15.43 -15.74 19.10
N VAL A 134 -15.66 -16.17 17.85
CA VAL A 134 -15.97 -15.27 16.74
C VAL A 134 -17.37 -14.69 16.88
N ASP A 135 -18.37 -15.51 17.25
CA ASP A 135 -19.76 -15.11 17.42
C ASP A 135 -19.91 -13.99 18.46
N ALA A 136 -19.17 -14.04 19.57
CA ALA A 136 -19.21 -13.02 20.60
C ALA A 136 -18.80 -11.63 20.08
N VAL A 137 -17.81 -11.58 19.17
CA VAL A 137 -17.37 -10.33 18.54
C VAL A 137 -18.34 -9.91 17.44
N ALA A 138 -18.81 -10.87 16.64
CA ALA A 138 -19.73 -10.61 15.53
C ALA A 138 -21.09 -10.07 16.01
N GLU A 139 -21.63 -10.59 17.11
CA GLU A 139 -22.86 -10.10 17.72
C GLU A 139 -22.72 -8.63 18.15
N ASP A 140 -21.62 -8.29 18.81
CA ASP A 140 -21.34 -6.93 19.28
C ASP A 140 -21.16 -5.95 18.11
N LEU A 141 -20.51 -6.38 17.01
CA LEU A 141 -20.38 -5.58 15.77
C LEU A 141 -21.72 -5.39 15.05
N ALA A 142 -22.50 -6.46 14.89
CA ALA A 142 -23.80 -6.41 14.23
C ALA A 142 -24.77 -5.50 14.99
N SER A 143 -24.72 -5.49 16.33
CA SER A 143 -25.53 -4.59 17.17
C SER A 143 -25.24 -3.10 16.93
N LYS A 144 -24.02 -2.78 16.46
CA LYS A 144 -23.58 -1.42 16.11
C LYS A 144 -23.87 -1.06 14.64
N GLY A 145 -24.40 -1.99 13.85
CA GLY A 145 -24.68 -1.79 12.43
C GLY A 145 -23.45 -1.89 11.52
N GLU A 146 -22.32 -2.38 12.04
CA GLU A 146 -21.11 -2.62 11.26
C GLU A 146 -21.33 -3.64 10.15
N LYS A 147 -20.52 -3.55 9.09
CA LYS A 147 -20.69 -4.35 7.87
C LYS A 147 -19.60 -5.38 7.64
N PHE A 148 -18.53 -5.33 8.42
CA PHE A 148 -17.35 -6.14 8.21
C PHE A 148 -16.89 -6.77 9.53
N ILE A 149 -16.37 -7.98 9.43
CA ILE A 149 -15.59 -8.62 10.47
C ILE A 149 -14.33 -9.22 9.86
N ARG A 150 -13.21 -9.11 10.58
CA ARG A 150 -11.97 -9.80 10.23
C ARG A 150 -11.68 -10.99 11.12
N GLY A 151 -10.98 -11.99 10.60
CA GLY A 151 -10.50 -13.13 11.38
C GLY A 151 -9.41 -13.88 10.64
N GLY A 152 -8.31 -14.21 11.31
CA GLY A 152 -7.20 -14.93 10.68
C GLY A 152 -7.41 -16.44 10.72
N ALA A 153 -7.85 -17.03 9.62
CA ALA A 153 -7.89 -18.49 9.46
C ALA A 153 -6.50 -19.10 9.23
N PHE A 154 -5.63 -18.36 8.52
CA PHE A 154 -4.20 -18.66 8.34
C PHE A 154 -3.36 -17.58 9.02
N LYS A 155 -2.35 -17.98 9.80
CA LYS A 155 -1.52 -17.05 10.58
C LYS A 155 -0.05 -17.15 10.16
N PRO A 156 0.51 -16.13 9.47
CA PRO A 156 1.95 -16.10 9.20
C PRO A 156 2.72 -15.78 10.48
N ARG A 157 3.28 -16.81 11.12
CA ARG A 157 4.03 -16.71 12.38
C ARG A 157 5.53 -16.59 12.14
N THR A 158 6.21 -15.90 13.05
CA THR A 158 7.69 -15.88 13.07
C THR A 158 8.24 -17.24 13.53
N SER A 159 7.59 -17.88 14.50
CA SER A 159 7.93 -19.22 14.97
C SER A 159 7.00 -20.26 14.33
N PRO A 160 7.54 -21.39 13.80
CA PRO A 160 6.71 -22.46 13.25
C PRO A 160 5.97 -23.29 14.32
N TYR A 161 6.35 -23.13 15.60
CA TYR A 161 5.71 -23.84 16.73
C TYR A 161 4.53 -23.08 17.33
N ASP A 162 4.36 -21.83 16.92
CA ASP A 162 3.19 -21.04 17.31
C ASP A 162 1.94 -21.55 16.60
N PHE A 163 0.76 -21.18 17.11
CA PHE A 163 -0.51 -21.44 16.44
C PHE A 163 -0.54 -20.85 15.02
N GLN A 164 -0.71 -21.73 14.02
CA GLN A 164 -0.69 -21.39 12.59
C GLN A 164 -2.07 -21.02 12.03
N GLY A 165 -3.12 -21.11 12.84
CA GLY A 165 -4.52 -20.95 12.40
C GLY A 165 -5.21 -22.30 12.18
N LEU A 166 -6.54 -22.27 12.09
CA LEU A 166 -7.39 -23.45 11.84
C LEU A 166 -7.49 -23.81 10.35
N GLY A 167 -6.93 -23.00 9.45
CA GLY A 167 -7.03 -23.20 8.00
C GLY A 167 -8.48 -23.15 7.53
N GLU A 168 -8.88 -24.10 6.68
CA GLU A 168 -10.23 -24.16 6.12
C GLU A 168 -11.32 -24.27 7.19
N GLU A 169 -11.09 -24.97 8.31
CA GLU A 169 -12.07 -25.02 9.41
C GLU A 169 -12.33 -23.63 10.01
N GLY A 170 -11.29 -22.79 10.08
CA GLY A 170 -11.43 -21.38 10.45
C GLY A 170 -12.25 -20.58 9.44
N LEU A 171 -12.11 -20.88 8.14
CA LEU A 171 -12.91 -20.25 7.09
C LEU A 171 -14.38 -20.67 7.15
N LYS A 172 -14.67 -21.93 7.48
CA LYS A 172 -16.05 -22.42 7.72
C LYS A 172 -16.70 -21.70 8.90
N ILE A 173 -15.96 -21.51 10.00
CA ILE A 173 -16.43 -20.72 11.16
C ILE A 173 -16.80 -19.29 10.74
N LEU A 174 -15.93 -18.64 9.96
CA LEU A 174 -16.20 -17.29 9.46
C LEU A 174 -17.42 -17.25 8.54
N LYS A 175 -17.59 -18.25 7.66
CA LYS A 175 -18.76 -18.36 6.79
C LYS A 175 -20.06 -18.53 7.59
N ASN A 176 -20.07 -19.38 8.62
CA ASN A 176 -21.22 -19.52 9.52
C ASN A 176 -21.55 -18.19 10.21
N THR A 177 -20.51 -17.47 10.66
CA THR A 177 -20.65 -16.15 11.30
C THR A 177 -21.28 -15.14 10.34
N LYS A 178 -20.82 -15.09 9.09
CA LYS A 178 -21.38 -14.25 8.04
C LYS A 178 -22.88 -14.51 7.87
N ASP A 179 -23.27 -15.77 7.72
CA ASP A 179 -24.66 -16.14 7.45
C ASP A 179 -25.56 -15.81 8.66
N LYS A 180 -25.03 -15.87 9.88
CA LYS A 180 -25.75 -15.56 11.11
C LYS A 180 -25.91 -14.05 11.38
N TYR A 181 -24.88 -13.26 11.10
CA TYR A 181 -24.82 -11.84 11.50
C TYR A 181 -24.81 -10.85 10.32
N ASN A 182 -24.85 -11.34 9.08
CA ASN A 182 -24.82 -10.55 7.84
C ASN A 182 -23.59 -9.61 7.72
N LEU A 183 -22.42 -10.11 8.12
CA LEU A 183 -21.14 -9.39 8.07
C LEU A 183 -20.27 -9.90 6.91
N ASN A 184 -19.58 -9.00 6.22
CA ASN A 184 -18.57 -9.38 5.22
C ASN A 184 -17.29 -9.85 5.91
N ILE A 185 -16.75 -10.98 5.46
CA ILE A 185 -15.57 -11.62 6.05
C ILE A 185 -14.28 -11.12 5.39
N VAL A 186 -13.36 -10.61 6.20
CA VAL A 186 -11.97 -10.31 5.81
C VAL A 186 -11.03 -11.34 6.44
N SER A 187 -10.37 -12.17 5.63
CA SER A 187 -9.40 -13.16 6.12
C SER A 187 -8.16 -13.22 5.23
N GLU A 188 -7.02 -13.52 5.85
CA GLU A 188 -5.73 -13.58 5.17
C GLU A 188 -5.55 -14.87 4.39
N ILE A 189 -5.05 -14.75 3.15
CA ILE A 189 -4.62 -15.85 2.30
C ILE A 189 -3.11 -15.78 2.13
N VAL A 190 -2.44 -16.92 2.30
CA VAL A 190 -0.97 -16.99 2.38
C VAL A 190 -0.33 -17.74 1.21
N ASN A 191 -1.10 -18.54 0.47
CA ASN A 191 -0.64 -19.38 -0.62
C ASN A 191 -1.56 -19.20 -1.85
N PRO A 192 -1.02 -19.02 -3.07
CA PRO A 192 -1.82 -18.93 -4.29
C PRO A 192 -2.85 -20.06 -4.47
N ALA A 193 -2.51 -21.29 -4.05
CA ALA A 193 -3.40 -22.44 -4.21
C ALA A 193 -4.68 -22.35 -3.36
N ASP A 194 -4.73 -21.48 -2.34
CA ASP A 194 -5.84 -21.42 -1.41
C ASP A 194 -6.98 -20.49 -1.89
N PHE A 195 -6.77 -19.68 -2.95
CA PHE A 195 -7.79 -18.72 -3.41
C PHE A 195 -9.09 -19.39 -3.85
N GLU A 196 -9.03 -20.46 -4.62
CA GLU A 196 -10.21 -21.18 -5.13
C GLU A 196 -11.08 -21.73 -3.99
N MET A 197 -10.45 -22.30 -2.96
CA MET A 197 -11.13 -22.79 -1.77
C MET A 197 -11.68 -21.62 -0.94
N ALA A 198 -10.86 -20.61 -0.69
CA ALA A 198 -11.23 -19.48 0.16
C ALA A 198 -12.36 -18.62 -0.45
N ASP A 199 -12.49 -18.60 -1.78
CA ASP A 199 -13.58 -17.93 -2.51
C ASP A 199 -14.96 -18.41 -2.06
N GLN A 200 -15.10 -19.60 -1.48
CA GLN A 200 -16.38 -20.10 -0.99
C GLN A 200 -16.79 -19.48 0.37
N TYR A 201 -15.85 -18.87 1.09
CA TYR A 201 -16.01 -18.52 2.50
C TYR A 201 -15.83 -17.03 2.82
N VAL A 202 -14.93 -16.33 2.14
CA VAL A 202 -14.53 -14.95 2.50
C VAL A 202 -15.05 -13.92 1.51
N ASP A 203 -15.24 -12.67 1.93
CA ASP A 203 -15.68 -11.57 1.06
C ASP A 203 -14.53 -10.68 0.61
N VAL A 204 -13.47 -10.61 1.42
CA VAL A 204 -12.26 -9.85 1.12
C VAL A 204 -11.06 -10.74 1.40
N PHE A 205 -10.23 -10.95 0.38
CA PHE A 205 -8.94 -11.59 0.57
C PHE A 205 -7.94 -10.58 1.12
N GLN A 206 -7.45 -10.81 2.34
CA GLN A 206 -6.33 -10.03 2.87
C GLN A 206 -5.01 -10.64 2.39
N ILE A 207 -4.12 -9.80 1.88
CA ILE A 207 -2.70 -10.12 1.67
C ILE A 207 -1.90 -9.41 2.76
N GLY A 208 -1.34 -10.19 3.69
CA GLY A 208 -0.59 -9.63 4.81
C GLY A 208 0.73 -8.99 4.42
N ALA A 209 1.26 -8.16 5.32
CA ALA A 209 2.48 -7.37 5.10
C ALA A 209 3.70 -8.20 4.68
N ARG A 210 3.83 -9.45 5.17
CA ARG A 210 4.94 -10.34 4.81
C ARG A 210 4.85 -10.84 3.37
N ASN A 211 3.65 -10.87 2.81
CA ASN A 211 3.36 -11.34 1.46
C ASN A 211 3.17 -10.20 0.44
N MET A 212 3.37 -8.92 0.83
CA MET A 212 3.26 -7.78 -0.11
C MET A 212 4.23 -7.89 -1.31
N HIS A 213 5.32 -8.66 -1.19
CA HIS A 213 6.23 -8.96 -2.31
C HIS A 213 6.16 -10.42 -2.78
N ASN A 214 5.16 -11.17 -2.36
CA ASN A 214 4.89 -12.50 -2.90
C ASN A 214 4.15 -12.34 -4.24
N PHE A 215 4.89 -12.03 -5.31
CA PHE A 215 4.31 -11.64 -6.60
C PHE A 215 3.40 -12.70 -7.22
N GLU A 216 3.66 -13.98 -7.00
CA GLU A 216 2.77 -15.04 -7.50
C GLU A 216 1.44 -15.06 -6.73
N LEU A 217 1.45 -14.78 -5.42
CA LEU A 217 0.22 -14.59 -4.65
C LEU A 217 -0.55 -13.35 -5.12
N LEU A 218 0.13 -12.25 -5.43
CA LEU A 218 -0.51 -11.03 -5.95
C LEU A 218 -1.13 -11.24 -7.33
N LYS A 219 -0.45 -11.97 -8.22
CA LYS A 219 -0.99 -12.28 -9.55
C LYS A 219 -2.24 -13.15 -9.44
N GLU A 220 -2.20 -14.17 -8.59
CA GLU A 220 -3.34 -15.05 -8.40
C GLU A 220 -4.52 -14.32 -7.76
N ALA A 221 -4.27 -13.45 -6.76
CA ALA A 221 -5.28 -12.54 -6.22
C ALA A 221 -5.91 -11.67 -7.33
N GLY A 222 -5.07 -11.18 -8.25
CA GLY A 222 -5.46 -10.34 -9.39
C GLY A 222 -6.34 -11.03 -10.44
N ARG A 223 -6.34 -12.37 -10.47
CA ARG A 223 -7.20 -13.19 -11.35
C ARG A 223 -8.55 -13.54 -10.73
N THR A 224 -8.70 -13.30 -9.43
CA THR A 224 -9.99 -13.46 -8.74
C THR A 224 -10.88 -12.24 -8.98
N ASN A 225 -12.18 -12.37 -8.71
CA ASN A 225 -13.14 -11.27 -8.80
C ASN A 225 -13.46 -10.62 -7.44
N LYS A 226 -12.83 -11.08 -6.35
CA LYS A 226 -13.12 -10.60 -4.99
C LYS A 226 -12.26 -9.41 -4.61
N PRO A 227 -12.77 -8.51 -3.76
CA PRO A 227 -11.95 -7.46 -3.18
C PRO A 227 -10.69 -7.97 -2.49
N ILE A 228 -9.59 -7.24 -2.68
CA ILE A 228 -8.29 -7.54 -2.07
C ILE A 228 -7.92 -6.44 -1.08
N LEU A 229 -7.68 -6.80 0.18
CA LEU A 229 -7.08 -5.90 1.17
C LEU A 229 -5.57 -6.15 1.22
N LEU A 230 -4.80 -5.26 0.61
CA LEU A 230 -3.34 -5.37 0.54
C LEU A 230 -2.69 -4.57 1.67
N LYS A 231 -2.03 -5.26 2.60
CA LYS A 231 -1.26 -4.62 3.68
C LYS A 231 0.12 -4.20 3.20
N ARG A 232 0.53 -2.98 3.57
CA ARG A 232 1.89 -2.48 3.31
C ARG A 232 2.93 -3.38 3.96
N GLY A 233 4.01 -3.67 3.24
CA GLY A 233 5.14 -4.46 3.70
C GLY A 233 5.91 -3.78 4.83
N LEU A 234 6.56 -4.58 5.68
CA LEU A 234 7.22 -4.12 6.92
C LEU A 234 8.20 -2.96 6.72
N SER A 235 8.84 -2.89 5.55
CA SER A 235 9.81 -1.84 5.20
C SER A 235 9.62 -1.36 3.77
N ALA A 236 8.40 -1.52 3.24
CA ALA A 236 8.08 -1.12 1.88
C ALA A 236 8.02 0.40 1.76
N THR A 237 8.65 0.94 0.72
CA THR A 237 8.40 2.29 0.25
C THR A 237 6.97 2.43 -0.30
N ILE A 238 6.49 3.67 -0.44
CA ILE A 238 5.19 3.93 -1.08
C ILE A 238 5.20 3.45 -2.54
N GLU A 239 6.31 3.63 -3.26
CA GLU A 239 6.43 3.19 -4.64
C GLU A 239 6.31 1.66 -4.77
N GLU A 240 6.99 0.90 -3.90
CA GLU A 240 6.86 -0.57 -3.87
C GLU A 240 5.44 -1.00 -3.53
N PHE A 241 4.78 -0.32 -2.59
CA PHE A 241 3.42 -0.64 -2.20
C PHE A 241 2.41 -0.38 -3.35
N ILE A 242 2.54 0.74 -4.05
CA ILE A 242 1.74 1.05 -5.25
C ILE A 242 1.99 0.00 -6.35
N LYS A 243 3.25 -0.39 -6.58
CA LYS A 243 3.59 -1.42 -7.57
C LYS A 243 3.06 -2.80 -7.18
N ALA A 244 3.02 -3.14 -5.90
CA ALA A 244 2.39 -4.38 -5.45
C ALA A 244 0.88 -4.39 -5.74
N ALA A 245 0.18 -3.26 -5.55
CA ALA A 245 -1.21 -3.11 -5.98
C ALA A 245 -1.34 -3.19 -7.51
N GLU A 246 -0.38 -2.66 -8.26
CA GLU A 246 -0.35 -2.77 -9.73
C GLU A 246 -0.25 -4.22 -10.22
N TYR A 247 0.51 -5.10 -9.53
CA TYR A 247 0.54 -6.52 -9.88
C TYR A 247 -0.86 -7.15 -9.86
N ILE A 248 -1.67 -6.82 -8.86
CA ILE A 248 -3.06 -7.29 -8.74
C ILE A 248 -3.91 -6.69 -9.88
N ALA A 249 -3.86 -5.37 -10.03
CA ALA A 249 -4.66 -4.65 -11.02
C ALA A 249 -4.35 -5.06 -12.46
N SER A 250 -3.09 -5.36 -12.76
CA SER A 250 -2.62 -5.75 -14.10
C SER A 250 -3.12 -7.12 -14.56
N GLU A 251 -3.54 -8.00 -13.64
CA GLU A 251 -4.16 -9.29 -13.96
C GLU A 251 -5.69 -9.21 -14.11
N GLY A 252 -6.29 -8.06 -13.79
CA GLY A 252 -7.69 -7.75 -14.07
C GLY A 252 -8.51 -7.26 -12.88
N ASN A 253 -8.10 -7.54 -11.64
CA ASN A 253 -8.84 -7.17 -10.44
C ASN A 253 -8.44 -5.78 -9.91
N GLN A 254 -9.34 -4.80 -10.07
CA GLN A 254 -9.14 -3.43 -9.58
C GLN A 254 -9.85 -3.14 -8.25
N ASN A 255 -10.52 -4.13 -7.65
CA ASN A 255 -11.19 -4.00 -6.35
C ASN A 255 -10.17 -4.13 -5.22
N ILE A 256 -9.28 -3.14 -5.08
CA ILE A 256 -8.15 -3.17 -4.16
C ILE A 256 -8.34 -2.13 -3.05
N ILE A 257 -8.14 -2.55 -1.81
CA ILE A 257 -8.10 -1.70 -0.62
C ILE A 257 -6.68 -1.72 -0.09
N LEU A 258 -6.05 -0.55 0.03
CA LEU A 258 -4.72 -0.43 0.61
C LEU A 258 -4.82 -0.31 2.12
N CYS A 259 -3.93 -0.96 2.87
CA CYS A 259 -3.92 -0.91 4.33
C CYS A 259 -2.52 -0.54 4.86
N GLU A 260 -2.39 0.68 5.37
CA GLU A 260 -1.23 1.12 6.15
C GLU A 260 -1.24 0.42 7.53
N ARG A 261 -0.09 -0.10 7.97
CA ARG A 261 -0.01 -0.95 9.17
C ARG A 261 1.27 -0.75 9.98
N GLY A 262 1.92 0.40 9.79
CA GLY A 262 3.20 0.76 10.37
C GLY A 262 4.39 0.13 9.66
N ILE A 263 5.48 0.88 9.64
CA ILE A 263 6.77 0.47 9.10
C ILE A 263 7.77 0.21 10.22
N ARG A 264 8.73 -0.66 9.96
CA ARG A 264 9.83 -0.94 10.88
C ARG A 264 10.82 0.23 10.89
N THR A 265 11.14 0.71 12.07
CA THR A 265 12.14 1.75 12.31
C THR A 265 13.09 1.30 13.44
N TYR A 266 13.93 2.22 13.93
CA TYR A 266 14.77 2.00 15.11
C TYR A 266 14.02 2.16 16.44
N GLU A 267 12.77 2.66 16.41
CA GLU A 267 11.96 2.91 17.61
C GLU A 267 11.51 1.59 18.24
N ASN A 268 11.58 1.50 19.57
CA ASN A 268 11.24 0.31 20.35
C ASN A 268 10.04 0.52 21.30
N ALA A 269 9.57 1.75 21.48
CA ALA A 269 8.39 2.08 22.28
C ALA A 269 7.07 1.59 21.65
N THR A 270 7.09 1.32 20.35
CA THR A 270 5.99 0.79 19.54
C THR A 270 6.48 -0.39 18.69
N ARG A 271 5.61 -1.35 18.39
CA ARG A 271 5.97 -2.55 17.60
C ARG A 271 6.42 -2.19 16.18
N ASN A 272 5.76 -1.20 15.57
CA ASN A 272 6.15 -0.53 14.34
C ASN A 272 5.85 0.98 14.50
N THR A 273 6.42 1.82 13.67
CA THR A 273 6.05 3.25 13.61
C THR A 273 4.93 3.43 12.61
N LEU A 274 3.77 3.92 13.05
CA LEU A 274 2.66 4.25 12.16
C LEU A 274 3.06 5.41 11.23
N ASP A 275 3.17 5.12 9.93
CA ASP A 275 3.44 6.15 8.92
C ASP A 275 2.13 6.79 8.46
N ILE A 276 1.60 7.71 9.28
CA ILE A 276 0.32 8.37 9.00
C ILE A 276 0.34 9.21 7.72
N SER A 277 1.54 9.62 7.27
CA SER A 277 1.73 10.39 6.05
C SER A 277 1.44 9.58 4.79
N SER A 278 1.48 8.24 4.86
CA SER A 278 1.20 7.37 3.73
C SER A 278 -0.24 7.48 3.25
N VAL A 279 -1.20 7.73 4.15
CA VAL A 279 -2.62 7.83 3.83
C VAL A 279 -2.90 8.92 2.78
N PRO A 280 -2.57 10.21 3.01
CA PRO A 280 -2.81 11.25 2.01
C PRO A 280 -1.94 11.08 0.76
N ILE A 281 -0.70 10.57 0.87
CA ILE A 281 0.17 10.33 -0.28
C ILE A 281 -0.44 9.27 -1.21
N LEU A 282 -0.92 8.16 -0.65
CA LEU A 282 -1.58 7.11 -1.39
C LEU A 282 -2.89 7.62 -2.00
N LYS A 283 -3.75 8.28 -1.22
CA LYS A 283 -5.00 8.86 -1.74
C LYS A 283 -4.78 9.91 -2.83
N GLN A 284 -3.63 10.60 -2.88
CA GLN A 284 -3.29 11.51 -3.98
C GLN A 284 -2.71 10.77 -5.20
N GLY A 285 -1.88 9.75 -4.97
CA GLY A 285 -1.19 9.00 -6.03
C GLY A 285 -2.06 7.95 -6.72
N THR A 286 -3.02 7.38 -5.99
CA THR A 286 -3.91 6.30 -6.42
C THR A 286 -5.37 6.67 -6.22
N HIS A 287 -6.25 6.03 -6.97
CA HIS A 287 -7.72 6.13 -6.79
C HIS A 287 -8.27 5.10 -5.79
N LEU A 288 -7.40 4.27 -5.21
CA LEU A 288 -7.80 3.18 -4.33
C LEU A 288 -8.12 3.68 -2.91
N PRO A 289 -9.08 3.06 -2.21
CA PRO A 289 -9.32 3.36 -0.81
C PRO A 289 -8.14 2.94 0.07
N VAL A 290 -7.90 3.69 1.15
CA VAL A 290 -6.79 3.52 2.08
C VAL A 290 -7.31 3.40 3.52
N MET A 291 -7.10 2.24 4.12
CA MET A 291 -7.37 1.96 5.53
C MET A 291 -6.10 2.04 6.37
N VAL A 292 -6.28 2.12 7.70
CA VAL A 292 -5.19 2.07 8.69
C VAL A 292 -5.44 0.99 9.73
N ASP A 293 -4.47 0.10 9.92
CA ASP A 293 -4.45 -0.91 10.98
C ASP A 293 -3.72 -0.34 12.22
N VAL A 294 -4.49 0.02 13.24
CA VAL A 294 -3.97 0.65 14.47
C VAL A 294 -3.43 -0.37 15.47
N THR A 295 -3.84 -1.63 15.36
CA THR A 295 -3.37 -2.70 16.25
C THR A 295 -1.96 -3.15 15.87
N HIS A 296 -1.72 -3.48 14.61
CA HIS A 296 -0.42 -4.01 14.17
C HIS A 296 0.65 -2.94 13.96
N SER A 297 0.24 -1.70 13.72
CA SER A 297 1.18 -0.57 13.67
C SER A 297 1.74 -0.30 15.05
N THR A 298 0.90 0.11 15.99
CA THR A 298 1.32 0.48 17.34
C THR A 298 1.83 -0.71 18.16
N GLY A 299 1.14 -1.86 18.05
CA GLY A 299 1.32 -3.01 18.94
C GLY A 299 0.98 -2.72 20.40
N ARG A 300 0.15 -1.70 20.67
CA ARG A 300 -0.13 -1.17 22.00
C ARG A 300 -1.56 -0.67 22.14
N LYS A 301 -2.32 -1.25 23.08
CA LYS A 301 -3.72 -0.90 23.35
C LYS A 301 -3.93 0.57 23.74
N ASP A 302 -3.06 1.08 24.61
CA ASP A 302 -3.21 2.40 25.23
C ASP A 302 -3.12 3.58 24.25
N ILE A 303 -2.58 3.35 23.04
CA ILE A 303 -2.46 4.36 22.00
C ILE A 303 -3.29 4.04 20.73
N MET A 304 -4.11 2.99 20.73
CA MET A 304 -4.96 2.66 19.58
C MET A 304 -6.01 3.72 19.31
N LEU A 305 -6.72 4.20 20.33
CA LEU A 305 -7.77 5.20 20.15
C LEU A 305 -7.23 6.54 19.60
N PRO A 306 -6.16 7.14 20.15
CA PRO A 306 -5.56 8.33 19.56
C PRO A 306 -5.09 8.14 18.12
N THR A 307 -4.48 7.00 17.79
CA THR A 307 -3.99 6.72 16.43
C THR A 307 -5.13 6.45 15.45
N ALA A 308 -6.24 5.86 15.89
CA ALA A 308 -7.46 5.73 15.09
C ALA A 308 -8.10 7.10 14.80
N LYS A 309 -8.17 7.99 15.81
CA LYS A 309 -8.61 9.38 15.62
C LYS A 309 -7.73 10.10 14.60
N ALA A 310 -6.40 9.93 14.66
CA ALA A 310 -5.46 10.48 13.69
C ALA A 310 -5.64 9.91 12.27
N ALA A 311 -5.88 8.61 12.14
CA ALA A 311 -6.16 7.96 10.85
C ALA A 311 -7.41 8.53 10.17
N LEU A 312 -8.50 8.69 10.93
CA LEU A 312 -9.71 9.32 10.42
C LEU A 312 -9.45 10.79 10.06
N ALA A 313 -8.77 11.54 10.95
CA ALA A 313 -8.45 12.95 10.76
C ALA A 313 -7.64 13.24 9.49
N VAL A 314 -6.67 12.37 9.15
CA VAL A 314 -5.84 12.52 7.94
C VAL A 314 -6.57 12.06 6.66
N GLY A 315 -7.79 11.53 6.78
CA GLY A 315 -8.64 11.17 5.65
C GLY A 315 -8.57 9.71 5.23
N ALA A 316 -8.21 8.78 6.11
CA ALA A 316 -8.35 7.35 5.82
C ALA A 316 -9.82 7.00 5.50
N ASP A 317 -10.03 6.02 4.63
CA ASP A 317 -11.36 5.49 4.29
C ASP A 317 -11.87 4.51 5.36
N GLY A 318 -11.00 4.08 6.26
CA GLY A 318 -11.40 3.22 7.35
C GLY A 318 -10.29 2.89 8.35
N VAL A 319 -10.69 2.31 9.48
CA VAL A 319 -9.78 1.82 10.51
C VAL A 319 -9.99 0.32 10.73
N MET A 320 -8.89 -0.40 10.90
CA MET A 320 -8.84 -1.79 11.29
C MET A 320 -8.22 -1.91 12.67
N ALA A 321 -8.84 -2.68 13.56
CA ALA A 321 -8.29 -3.02 14.88
C ALA A 321 -8.72 -4.42 15.30
N GLU A 322 -8.04 -4.99 16.30
CA GLU A 322 -8.35 -6.34 16.78
C GLU A 322 -9.14 -6.35 18.09
N VAL A 323 -10.15 -7.21 18.13
CA VAL A 323 -11.07 -7.40 19.26
C VAL A 323 -11.20 -8.89 19.55
N HIS A 324 -11.07 -9.27 20.81
CA HIS A 324 -11.20 -10.65 21.28
C HIS A 324 -12.06 -10.69 22.54
N PRO A 325 -12.96 -11.67 22.74
CA PRO A 325 -13.81 -11.70 23.93
C PRO A 325 -13.02 -11.86 25.24
N ASP A 326 -11.90 -12.59 25.19
CA ASP A 326 -10.97 -12.72 26.31
C ASP A 326 -9.52 -12.68 25.80
N PRO A 327 -8.90 -11.50 25.65
CA PRO A 327 -7.55 -11.37 25.10
C PRO A 327 -6.49 -12.15 25.89
N SER A 328 -6.72 -12.44 27.18
CA SER A 328 -5.73 -13.08 28.06
C SER A 328 -5.42 -14.52 27.67
N VAL A 329 -6.37 -15.20 27.01
CA VAL A 329 -6.25 -16.60 26.55
C VAL A 329 -6.04 -16.73 25.03
N ALA A 330 -5.95 -15.60 24.31
CA ALA A 330 -5.83 -15.62 22.85
C ALA A 330 -4.54 -16.28 22.36
N LEU A 331 -4.61 -17.03 21.25
CA LEU A 331 -3.51 -17.77 20.63
C LEU A 331 -2.53 -16.88 19.84
N SER A 332 -2.84 -15.59 19.74
CA SER A 332 -2.02 -14.56 19.09
C SER A 332 -2.37 -13.17 19.63
N ASP A 333 -1.36 -12.29 19.73
CA ASP A 333 -1.54 -10.87 20.05
C ASP A 333 -2.38 -10.60 21.33
N SER A 334 -2.26 -11.48 22.33
CA SER A 334 -2.96 -11.38 23.62
C SER A 334 -2.77 -10.04 24.34
N GLY A 335 -1.60 -9.40 24.18
CA GLY A 335 -1.31 -8.09 24.76
C GLY A 335 -1.85 -6.90 23.96
N GLN A 336 -2.40 -7.13 22.77
CA GLN A 336 -2.78 -6.09 21.80
C GLN A 336 -4.27 -6.04 21.51
N GLN A 337 -4.99 -7.16 21.57
CA GLN A 337 -6.42 -7.18 21.26
C GLN A 337 -7.24 -6.52 22.37
N MET A 338 -8.21 -5.68 21.99
CA MET A 338 -9.19 -5.13 22.93
C MET A 338 -10.16 -6.23 23.38
N ASP A 339 -10.51 -6.25 24.66
CA ASP A 339 -11.71 -6.97 25.09
C ASP A 339 -12.99 -6.26 24.63
N LEU A 340 -14.16 -6.88 24.81
CA LEU A 340 -15.43 -6.28 24.37
C LEU A 340 -15.74 -4.95 25.10
N LYS A 341 -15.31 -4.78 26.35
CA LYS A 341 -15.54 -3.53 27.10
C LYS A 341 -14.62 -2.42 26.60
N GLU A 342 -13.35 -2.72 26.41
CA GLU A 342 -12.36 -1.83 25.80
C GLU A 342 -12.81 -1.42 24.39
N PHE A 343 -13.29 -2.37 23.59
CA PHE A 343 -13.78 -2.10 22.25
C PHE A 343 -15.02 -1.20 22.24
N ASN A 344 -16.00 -1.45 23.11
CA ASN A 344 -17.18 -0.59 23.24
C ASN A 344 -16.80 0.86 23.56
N HIS A 345 -15.89 1.06 24.52
CA HIS A 345 -15.38 2.39 24.83
C HIS A 345 -14.63 3.02 23.64
N PHE A 346 -13.78 2.25 22.96
CA PHE A 346 -13.06 2.71 21.77
C PHE A 346 -14.02 3.14 20.66
N TYR A 347 -15.08 2.38 20.42
CA TYR A 347 -16.09 2.64 19.39
C TYR A 347 -16.88 3.91 19.70
N ASP A 348 -17.38 4.05 20.93
CA ASP A 348 -18.13 5.21 21.39
C ASP A 348 -17.32 6.51 21.28
N GLU A 349 -16.02 6.44 21.51
CA GLU A 349 -15.09 7.56 21.37
C GLU A 349 -14.78 7.96 19.93
N LEU A 350 -14.91 7.04 18.97
CA LEU A 350 -14.76 7.33 17.53
C LEU A 350 -16.06 7.85 16.92
N LYS A 351 -17.22 7.40 17.42
CA LYS A 351 -18.54 7.70 16.85
C LYS A 351 -18.78 9.19 16.54
N PRO A 352 -18.51 10.15 17.45
CA PRO A 352 -18.72 11.56 17.16
C PRO A 352 -17.88 12.09 15.99
N LEU A 353 -16.67 11.56 15.80
CA LEU A 353 -15.80 11.96 14.69
C LEU A 353 -16.33 11.40 13.36
N ILE A 354 -16.83 10.17 13.39
CA ILE A 354 -17.42 9.48 12.23
C ILE A 354 -18.69 10.18 11.77
N ASP A 355 -19.60 10.46 12.71
CA ASP A 355 -20.87 11.10 12.40
C ASP A 355 -20.62 12.46 11.72
N LYS A 356 -19.60 13.22 12.15
CA LYS A 356 -19.17 14.45 11.49
C LYS A 356 -18.65 14.24 10.07
N TYR A 357 -17.80 13.23 9.83
CA TYR A 357 -17.32 12.91 8.49
C TYR A 357 -18.47 12.51 7.55
N ASN A 358 -19.35 11.63 8.01
CA ASN A 358 -20.45 11.11 7.21
C ASN A 358 -21.51 12.20 6.93
N ASN A 359 -21.65 13.19 7.81
CA ASN A 359 -22.52 14.35 7.60
C ASN A 359 -21.87 15.48 6.77
N GLY A 360 -20.59 15.34 6.38
CA GLY A 360 -19.86 16.38 5.64
C GLY A 360 -19.53 17.63 6.47
N GLU A 361 -19.43 17.48 7.79
CA GLU A 361 -19.09 18.57 8.72
C GLU A 361 -17.57 18.77 8.89
N LEU A 362 -16.75 17.91 8.28
CA LEU A 362 -15.27 17.91 8.36
C LEU A 362 -14.61 17.70 6.99
#